data_AF-A0A256YKZ3-F1
#
_entry.id   AF-A0A256YKZ3-F1
#
_cell.length_a   1.000
_cell.length_b   1.000
_cell.length_c   1.000
_cell.angle_alpha   90.00
_cell.angle_beta   90.00
_cell.angle_gamma   90.00
#
_symmetry.space_group_name_H-M   'P 1'
#
loop_
_entity.id
_entity.type
_entity.pdbx_description
1 polymer ?
#
loop_
_entity_poly.entity_id
_entity_poly.type
_entity_poly.pdbx_seq_one_letter_code
_entity_poly.pdbx_strand_id
1 'polypeptide(L)'
;MKPIKDIELREDIDELIEQMYNSGGFTAKKFALGIDILERMNREECTRFLSFPACIIATGVRGVIREFLRKKLVDVVITTTGTLDHDLARIWRWEIGKRLEREKNKESSIVYWSWKNKIPIFIPGIMDGAVGSQLWFFWQGNRDLKIDLFLDEQRLSDIVFNSKKTGALIIGGGISKHHTLWWNQFRDGLDYTVYITTANEFDGSLSGARTREAISWSQVGERAKHVTIDGDATLILPFMSVALLRRLRLR
;
A
#
# COMPACT_ATOMS: atom_id res chain seq x y z
N MET A 1 -12.60 31.17 -10.13
CA MET A 1 -11.39 30.37 -10.44
C MET A 1 -10.34 30.70 -9.38
N LYS A 2 -9.70 29.73 -8.73
CA LYS A 2 -8.60 30.06 -7.79
C LYS A 2 -7.35 30.42 -8.62
N PRO A 3 -6.69 31.57 -8.36
CA PRO A 3 -5.48 31.95 -9.10
C PRO A 3 -4.33 31.00 -8.76
N ILE A 4 -3.46 30.77 -9.74
CA ILE A 4 -2.20 30.04 -9.55
C ILE A 4 -1.25 30.92 -8.74
N LYS A 5 -0.51 30.31 -7.81
CA LYS A 5 0.51 30.98 -7.00
C LYS A 5 1.87 30.35 -7.22
N ASP A 6 2.91 31.18 -7.29
CA ASP A 6 4.29 30.71 -7.37
C ASP A 6 4.72 30.03 -6.06
N ILE A 7 5.68 29.10 -6.17
CA ILE A 7 6.29 28.45 -5.01
C ILE A 7 7.47 29.29 -4.53
N GLU A 8 7.38 29.79 -3.31
CA GLU A 8 8.47 30.37 -2.54
C GLU A 8 9.20 29.28 -1.75
N LEU A 9 10.52 29.17 -1.98
CA LEU A 9 11.34 28.16 -1.31
C LEU A 9 11.47 28.47 0.18
N ARG A 10 11.02 27.52 1.00
CA ARG A 10 11.05 27.58 2.47
C ARG A 10 11.37 26.20 3.03
N GLU A 11 11.85 26.15 4.27
CA GLU A 11 12.28 24.90 4.91
C GLU A 11 11.11 24.05 5.44
N ASP A 12 9.90 24.62 5.58
CA ASP A 12 8.74 23.90 6.10
C ASP A 12 8.06 23.06 5.00
N ILE A 13 8.11 21.74 5.17
CA ILE A 13 7.46 20.79 4.24
C ILE A 13 5.96 21.02 4.13
N ASP A 14 5.24 21.35 5.21
CA ASP A 14 3.79 21.53 5.16
C ASP A 14 3.42 22.78 4.36
N GLU A 15 4.21 23.85 4.51
CA GLU A 15 4.07 25.06 3.70
C GLU A 15 4.36 24.76 2.23
N LEU A 16 5.39 23.96 1.93
CA LEU A 16 5.65 23.50 0.56
C LEU A 16 4.46 22.70 -0.01
N ILE A 17 3.85 21.80 0.77
CA ILE A 17 2.67 21.04 0.32
C ILE A 17 1.49 21.97 0.02
N GLU A 18 1.24 22.95 0.87
CA GLU A 18 0.18 23.94 0.65
C GLU A 18 0.44 24.77 -0.63
N GLN A 19 1.70 25.17 -0.85
CA GLN A 19 2.11 25.85 -2.06
C GLN A 19 1.95 24.96 -3.30
N MET A 20 2.31 23.67 -3.24
CA MET A 20 2.08 22.69 -4.32
C MET A 20 0.60 22.50 -4.66
N TYR A 21 -0.30 22.62 -3.66
CA TYR A 21 -1.74 22.59 -3.91
C TYR A 21 -2.23 23.85 -4.65
N ASN A 22 -1.65 25.01 -4.30
CA ASN A 22 -2.01 26.32 -4.84
C ASN A 22 -1.28 26.68 -6.15
N SER A 23 -0.24 25.94 -6.53
CA SER A 23 0.55 26.18 -7.75
C SER A 23 -0.09 25.70 -9.05
N GLY A 24 -1.32 25.18 -8.99
CA GLY A 24 -2.14 24.91 -10.17
C GLY A 24 -2.26 23.43 -10.54
N GLY A 25 -2.01 23.09 -11.81
CA GLY A 25 -2.34 21.78 -12.39
C GLY A 25 -1.25 20.70 -12.24
N PHE A 26 -1.45 19.55 -12.87
CA PHE A 26 -0.51 18.43 -12.95
C PHE A 26 -0.23 17.72 -11.61
N THR A 27 0.93 17.07 -11.50
CA THR A 27 1.27 16.14 -10.41
C THR A 27 1.46 16.83 -9.08
N ALA A 28 1.92 18.09 -9.02
CA ALA A 28 2.14 18.80 -7.76
C ALA A 28 0.86 18.93 -6.92
N LYS A 29 -0.25 19.34 -7.56
CA LYS A 29 -1.55 19.41 -6.88
C LYS A 29 -2.11 18.05 -6.51
N LYS A 30 -1.93 17.05 -7.39
CA LYS A 30 -2.34 15.66 -7.11
C LYS A 30 -1.59 15.08 -5.91
N PHE A 31 -0.30 15.38 -5.80
CA PHE A 31 0.56 14.99 -4.68
C PHE A 31 0.07 15.59 -3.36
N ALA A 32 -0.18 16.90 -3.33
CA ALA A 32 -0.72 17.57 -2.14
C ALA A 32 -2.10 17.03 -1.74
N LEU A 33 -3.00 16.86 -2.71
CA LEU A 33 -4.32 16.26 -2.47
C LEU A 33 -4.22 14.82 -1.95
N GLY A 34 -3.24 14.05 -2.43
CA GLY A 34 -2.97 12.71 -1.93
C GLY A 34 -2.64 12.71 -0.44
N ILE A 35 -1.78 13.63 0.01
CA ILE A 35 -1.44 13.77 1.44
C ILE A 35 -2.68 14.14 2.26
N ASP A 36 -3.51 15.07 1.79
CA ASP A 36 -4.76 15.45 2.45
C ASP A 36 -5.73 14.26 2.60
N ILE A 37 -5.85 13.42 1.56
CA ILE A 37 -6.68 12.21 1.60
C ILE A 37 -6.11 11.19 2.60
N LEU A 38 -4.80 10.96 2.58
CA LEU A 38 -4.13 10.05 3.52
C LEU A 38 -4.25 10.54 4.96
N GLU A 39 -4.20 11.86 5.20
CA GLU A 39 -4.40 12.44 6.51
C GLU A 39 -5.83 12.19 7.00
N ARG A 40 -6.84 12.50 6.17
CA ARG A 40 -8.26 12.29 6.52
C ARG A 40 -8.56 10.84 6.85
N MET A 41 -8.11 9.89 6.02
CA MET A 41 -8.33 8.47 6.30
C MET A 41 -7.66 8.00 7.60
N ASN A 42 -6.59 8.66 8.05
CA ASN A 42 -5.91 8.32 9.31
C ASN A 42 -6.51 9.02 10.53
N ARG A 43 -7.32 10.08 10.35
CA ARG A 43 -8.02 10.78 11.44
C ARG A 43 -9.44 10.27 11.67
N GLU A 44 -10.05 9.65 10.66
CA GLU A 44 -11.40 9.09 10.74
C GLU A 44 -11.38 7.60 11.10
N GLU A 45 -12.52 7.07 11.57
CA GLU A 45 -12.74 5.64 11.75
C GLU A 45 -12.80 4.96 10.37
N CYS A 46 -11.65 4.48 9.91
CA CYS A 46 -11.45 3.96 8.57
C CYS A 46 -10.43 2.82 8.58
N THR A 47 -10.78 1.69 7.97
CA THR A 47 -9.83 0.58 7.74
C THR A 47 -8.95 0.90 6.55
N ARG A 48 -7.64 0.98 6.78
CA ARG A 48 -6.66 1.50 5.83
C ARG A 48 -5.91 0.37 5.15
N PHE A 49 -6.17 0.18 3.87
CA PHE A 49 -5.47 -0.76 3.00
C PHE A 49 -4.20 -0.13 2.43
N LEU A 50 -3.13 -0.91 2.39
CA LEU A 50 -1.91 -0.61 1.67
C LEU A 50 -1.66 -1.70 0.63
N SER A 51 -1.65 -1.30 -0.64
CA SER A 51 -1.42 -2.20 -1.75
C SER A 51 -0.15 -1.83 -2.50
N PHE A 52 0.72 -2.80 -2.77
CA PHE A 52 1.93 -2.57 -3.57
C PHE A 52 2.48 -3.86 -4.22
N PRO A 53 3.13 -3.77 -5.39
CA PRO A 53 3.89 -4.88 -5.97
C PRO A 53 5.25 -5.06 -5.28
N ALA A 54 5.81 -6.26 -5.40
CA ALA A 54 7.06 -6.69 -4.77
C ALA A 54 8.26 -5.79 -5.06
N CYS A 55 8.32 -5.19 -6.25
CA CYS A 55 9.44 -4.34 -6.67
C CYS A 55 9.66 -3.17 -5.72
N ILE A 56 8.61 -2.65 -5.05
CA ILE A 56 8.74 -1.58 -4.05
C ILE A 56 9.63 -2.02 -2.88
N ILE A 57 9.54 -3.28 -2.46
CA ILE A 57 10.31 -3.86 -1.35
C ILE A 57 11.77 -4.14 -1.74
N ALA A 58 12.05 -4.33 -3.03
CA ALA A 58 13.41 -4.43 -3.54
C ALA A 58 14.20 -3.11 -3.44
N THR A 59 13.53 -1.97 -3.24
CA THR A 59 14.16 -0.63 -3.15
C THR A 59 14.37 -0.16 -1.71
N GLY A 60 14.86 1.08 -1.52
CA GLY A 60 14.90 1.75 -0.22
C GLY A 60 13.53 2.09 0.37
N VAL A 61 12.47 2.12 -0.45
CA VAL A 61 11.10 2.42 -0.04
C VAL A 61 10.55 1.37 0.93
N ARG A 62 11.12 0.16 0.98
CA ARG A 62 10.86 -0.83 2.05
C ARG A 62 10.91 -0.19 3.44
N GLY A 63 11.86 0.72 3.69
CA GLY A 63 11.96 1.44 4.96
C GLY A 63 10.72 2.27 5.28
N VAL A 64 10.12 2.90 4.27
CA VAL A 64 8.87 3.66 4.40
C VAL A 64 7.68 2.75 4.71
N ILE A 65 7.54 1.64 3.98
CA ILE A 65 6.49 0.63 4.23
C ILE A 65 6.61 0.05 5.63
N ARG A 66 7.85 -0.23 6.08
CA ARG A 66 8.12 -0.66 7.45
C ARG A 66 7.65 0.37 8.47
N GLU A 67 7.89 1.66 8.24
CA GLU A 67 7.40 2.72 9.13
C GLU A 67 5.87 2.76 9.19
N PHE A 68 5.18 2.55 8.06
CA PHE A 68 3.72 2.51 8.02
C PHE A 68 3.17 1.38 8.90
N LEU A 69 3.77 0.20 8.81
CA LEU A 69 3.42 -0.93 9.67
C LEU A 69 3.78 -0.65 11.13
N ARG A 70 5.00 -0.18 11.40
CA ARG A 70 5.51 0.09 12.76
C ARG A 70 4.64 1.09 13.52
N LYS A 71 4.25 2.19 12.86
CA LYS A 71 3.41 3.27 13.42
C LYS A 71 1.91 3.02 13.25
N LYS A 72 1.49 1.86 12.73
CA LYS A 72 0.08 1.48 12.50
C LYS A 72 -0.70 2.52 11.69
N LEU A 73 -0.07 3.04 10.63
CA LEU A 73 -0.70 3.93 9.65
C LEU A 73 -1.62 3.19 8.68
N VAL A 74 -1.58 1.86 8.69
CA VAL A 74 -2.33 0.95 7.83
C VAL A 74 -2.82 -0.23 8.67
N ASP A 75 -3.94 -0.82 8.28
CA ASP A 75 -4.60 -1.91 9.00
C ASP A 75 -4.56 -3.23 8.22
N VAL A 76 -4.40 -3.16 6.89
CA VAL A 76 -4.32 -4.34 6.02
C VAL A 76 -3.30 -4.08 4.92
N VAL A 77 -2.50 -5.10 4.60
CA VAL A 77 -1.59 -5.06 3.44
C VAL A 77 -2.00 -6.10 2.42
N ILE A 78 -2.00 -5.71 1.14
CA ILE A 78 -2.17 -6.63 0.01
C ILE A 78 -0.97 -6.47 -0.92
N THR A 79 -0.22 -7.55 -1.16
CA THR A 79 1.01 -7.48 -1.94
C THR A 79 1.24 -8.75 -2.76
N THR A 80 2.33 -8.80 -3.52
CA THR A 80 2.75 -9.95 -4.32
C THR A 80 3.88 -10.72 -3.65
N THR A 81 4.03 -12.00 -3.95
CA THR A 81 4.94 -12.94 -3.27
C THR A 81 6.39 -12.49 -3.21
N GLY A 82 6.90 -11.84 -4.26
CA GLY A 82 8.27 -11.30 -4.25
C GLY A 82 8.56 -10.35 -3.07
N THR A 83 7.54 -9.79 -2.41
CA THR A 83 7.69 -9.04 -1.16
C THR A 83 8.30 -9.90 -0.06
N LEU A 84 7.85 -11.15 0.09
CA LEU A 84 8.43 -12.08 1.05
C LEU A 84 9.87 -12.42 0.65
N ASP A 85 10.11 -12.68 -0.63
CA ASP A 85 11.46 -13.01 -1.13
C ASP A 85 12.46 -11.90 -0.78
N HIS A 86 12.12 -10.65 -1.10
CA HIS A 86 12.99 -9.50 -0.88
C HIS A 86 13.12 -9.10 0.60
N ASP A 87 12.04 -9.21 1.38
CA ASP A 87 12.08 -8.92 2.83
C ASP A 87 12.93 -9.96 3.55
N LEU A 88 12.64 -11.24 3.33
CA LEU A 88 13.34 -12.36 3.96
C LEU A 88 14.80 -12.42 3.55
N ALA A 89 15.14 -12.26 2.27
CA ALA A 89 16.55 -12.25 1.83
C ALA A 89 17.40 -11.15 2.50
N ARG A 90 16.79 -10.02 2.88
CA ARG A 90 17.49 -8.91 3.57
C ARG A 90 17.68 -9.15 5.07
N ILE A 91 16.82 -9.96 5.68
CA ILE A 91 16.90 -10.32 7.10
C ILE A 91 17.80 -11.55 7.27
N TRP A 92 17.59 -12.55 6.40
CA TRP A 92 18.17 -13.89 6.43
C TRP A 92 19.40 -13.98 5.52
N ARG A 93 20.37 -13.08 5.72
CA ARG A 93 21.69 -13.30 5.13
C ARG A 93 22.29 -14.56 5.78
N TRP A 94 22.38 -15.65 5.01
CA TRP A 94 23.11 -16.91 5.26
C TRP A 94 22.66 -17.87 6.39
N GLU A 95 21.75 -17.52 7.31
CA GLU A 95 21.35 -18.43 8.41
C GLU A 95 19.85 -18.77 8.41
N ILE A 96 19.50 -20.04 8.14
CA ILE A 96 18.13 -20.55 7.99
C ILE A 96 17.41 -20.89 9.32
N GLY A 97 17.99 -20.71 10.51
CA GLY A 97 17.56 -21.51 11.67
C GLY A 97 17.21 -20.81 12.98
N LYS A 98 16.08 -20.07 13.06
CA LYS A 98 15.09 -20.04 14.20
C LYS A 98 14.49 -18.65 14.48
N ARG A 99 13.21 -18.49 14.10
CA ARG A 99 12.22 -17.56 14.68
C ARG A 99 12.57 -16.07 14.53
N LEU A 100 11.74 -15.37 13.76
CA LEU A 100 11.82 -13.91 13.55
C LEU A 100 11.91 -13.08 14.83
N GLU A 101 11.46 -13.57 15.99
CA GLU A 101 11.64 -12.88 17.27
C GLU A 101 13.09 -12.90 17.80
N ARG A 102 13.89 -13.90 17.47
CA ARG A 102 15.24 -14.10 17.99
C ARG A 102 16.33 -13.52 17.10
N GLU A 103 15.93 -13.05 15.91
CA GLU A 103 16.86 -12.46 14.94
C GLU A 103 17.30 -11.06 15.36
N LYS A 104 18.62 -10.82 15.32
CA LYS A 104 19.22 -9.52 15.66
C LYS A 104 18.68 -8.37 14.80
N ASN A 105 18.34 -8.66 13.54
CA ASN A 105 17.89 -7.67 12.56
C ASN A 105 16.37 -7.68 12.29
N LYS A 106 15.58 -8.32 13.17
CA LYS A 106 14.11 -8.48 12.99
C LYS A 106 13.37 -7.16 12.78
N GLU A 107 13.80 -6.09 13.43
CA GLU A 107 13.13 -4.79 13.33
C GLU A 107 13.27 -4.14 11.95
N SER A 108 14.15 -4.66 11.09
CA SER A 108 14.24 -4.23 9.70
C SER A 108 13.16 -4.83 8.78
N SER A 109 12.47 -5.88 9.23
CA SER A 109 11.48 -6.66 8.48
C SER A 109 10.10 -6.02 8.49
N ILE A 110 9.44 -5.99 7.33
CA ILE A 110 8.02 -5.62 7.28
C ILE A 110 7.14 -6.73 7.88
N VAL A 111 7.51 -8.00 7.68
CA VAL A 111 6.77 -9.16 8.20
C VAL A 111 6.79 -9.17 9.73
N TYR A 112 7.91 -8.84 10.36
CA TYR A 112 7.99 -8.69 11.82
C TYR A 112 7.03 -7.63 12.35
N TRP A 113 7.00 -6.44 11.74
CA TRP A 113 6.11 -5.37 12.21
C TRP A 113 4.64 -5.67 11.94
N SER A 114 4.32 -6.30 10.81
CA SER A 114 2.98 -6.82 10.52
C SER A 114 2.51 -7.78 11.62
N TRP A 115 3.32 -8.80 11.93
CA TRP A 115 3.01 -9.75 13.01
C TRP A 115 2.88 -9.06 14.38
N LYS A 116 3.86 -8.24 14.75
CA LYS A 116 3.91 -7.54 16.04
C LYS A 116 2.73 -6.61 16.26
N ASN A 117 2.29 -5.91 15.21
CA ASN A 117 1.17 -4.98 15.26
C ASN A 117 -0.17 -5.60 14.87
N LYS A 118 -0.22 -6.91 14.58
CA LYS A 118 -1.42 -7.65 14.15
C LYS A 118 -2.06 -7.08 12.88
N ILE A 119 -1.23 -6.66 11.93
CA ILE A 119 -1.65 -6.15 10.61
C ILE A 119 -1.56 -7.32 9.62
N PRO A 120 -2.67 -7.90 9.13
CA PRO A 120 -2.61 -9.00 8.16
C PRO A 120 -1.98 -8.56 6.83
N ILE A 121 -1.22 -9.48 6.23
CA ILE A 121 -0.69 -9.38 4.87
C ILE A 121 -1.35 -10.46 4.03
N PHE A 122 -2.05 -10.07 2.97
CA PHE A 122 -2.63 -10.97 1.98
C PHE A 122 -1.79 -10.99 0.71
N ILE A 123 -1.57 -12.19 0.16
CA ILE A 123 -0.79 -12.42 -1.06
C ILE A 123 -1.61 -13.31 -2.00
N PRO A 124 -2.40 -12.72 -2.92
CA PRO A 124 -3.30 -13.49 -3.78
C PRO A 124 -2.57 -14.48 -4.70
N GLY A 125 -1.33 -14.16 -5.07
CA GLY A 125 -0.49 -14.97 -5.97
C GLY A 125 0.66 -15.68 -5.26
N ILE A 126 0.43 -16.38 -4.13
CA ILE A 126 1.50 -16.93 -3.27
C ILE A 126 2.53 -17.84 -3.98
N MET A 127 2.15 -18.45 -5.10
CA MET A 127 3.02 -19.33 -5.89
C MET A 127 3.97 -18.57 -6.84
N ASP A 128 3.71 -17.28 -7.10
CA ASP A 128 4.46 -16.44 -8.04
C ASP A 128 5.71 -15.81 -7.41
N GLY A 129 6.67 -16.65 -7.02
CA GLY A 129 7.93 -16.20 -6.43
C GLY A 129 8.83 -17.32 -5.90
N ALA A 130 9.96 -16.94 -5.30
CA ALA A 130 10.91 -17.89 -4.73
C ALA A 130 10.28 -18.65 -3.55
N VAL A 131 9.55 -17.95 -2.66
CA VAL A 131 8.77 -18.58 -1.58
C VAL A 131 7.81 -19.63 -2.13
N GLY A 132 7.06 -19.31 -3.20
CA GLY A 132 6.16 -20.26 -3.86
C GLY A 132 6.87 -21.52 -4.34
N SER A 133 8.00 -21.35 -5.03
CA SER A 133 8.84 -22.46 -5.49
C SER A 133 9.38 -23.31 -4.33
N GLN A 134 9.82 -22.69 -3.25
CA GLN A 134 10.31 -23.40 -2.05
C GLN A 134 9.22 -24.17 -1.34
N LEU A 135 8.00 -23.61 -1.24
CA LEU A 135 6.84 -24.31 -0.70
C LEU A 135 6.52 -25.56 -1.55
N TRP A 136 6.59 -25.44 -2.88
CA TRP A 136 6.39 -26.58 -3.77
C TRP A 136 7.47 -27.64 -3.64
N PHE A 137 8.75 -27.26 -3.56
CA PHE A 137 9.85 -28.21 -3.32
C PHE A 137 9.68 -28.94 -1.99
N PHE A 138 9.33 -28.21 -0.93
CA PHE A 138 9.07 -28.81 0.39
C PHE A 138 7.89 -29.79 0.34
N TRP A 139 6.82 -29.42 -0.37
CA TRP A 139 5.64 -30.27 -0.55
C TRP A 139 5.96 -31.58 -1.29
N GLN A 140 6.97 -31.64 -2.16
CA GLN A 140 7.37 -32.90 -2.82
C GLN A 140 7.68 -34.01 -1.81
N GLY A 141 8.30 -33.67 -0.67
CA GLY A 141 8.58 -34.61 0.43
C GLY A 141 7.54 -34.61 1.55
N ASN A 142 6.63 -33.63 1.58
CA ASN A 142 5.66 -33.41 2.66
C ASN A 142 4.27 -33.16 2.05
N ARG A 143 3.67 -34.21 1.48
CA ARG A 143 2.42 -34.14 0.71
C ARG A 143 1.19 -33.78 1.55
N ASP A 144 1.31 -33.79 2.87
CA ASP A 144 0.30 -33.40 3.85
C ASP A 144 0.23 -31.88 4.08
N LEU A 145 1.26 -31.11 3.68
CA LEU A 145 1.21 -29.65 3.71
C LEU A 145 0.06 -29.14 2.82
N LYS A 146 -0.86 -28.39 3.44
CA LYS A 146 -1.98 -27.74 2.75
C LYS A 146 -1.93 -26.24 3.01
N ILE A 147 -2.12 -25.46 1.95
CA ILE A 147 -2.30 -24.01 2.00
C ILE A 147 -3.76 -23.74 1.67
N ASP A 148 -4.47 -23.12 2.61
CA ASP A 148 -5.88 -22.78 2.45
C ASP A 148 -6.02 -21.31 2.04
N LEU A 149 -6.23 -21.08 0.74
CA LEU A 149 -6.45 -19.75 0.20
C LEU A 149 -7.85 -19.22 0.53
N PHE A 150 -8.85 -20.09 0.69
CA PHE A 150 -10.20 -19.66 1.04
C PHE A 150 -10.27 -19.05 2.44
N LEU A 151 -9.43 -19.52 3.37
CA LEU A 151 -9.33 -18.91 4.69
C LEU A 151 -8.82 -17.46 4.63
N ASP A 152 -7.87 -17.16 3.73
CA ASP A 152 -7.39 -15.80 3.53
C ASP A 152 -8.46 -14.92 2.87
N GLU A 153 -9.17 -15.45 1.86
CA GLU A 153 -10.31 -14.76 1.24
C GLU A 153 -11.43 -14.48 2.27
N GLN A 154 -11.77 -15.44 3.13
CA GLN A 154 -12.77 -15.26 4.19
C GLN A 154 -12.34 -14.17 5.18
N ARG A 155 -11.07 -14.17 5.62
CA ARG A 155 -10.57 -13.15 6.55
C ARG A 155 -10.58 -11.77 5.93
N LEU A 156 -10.18 -11.65 4.66
CA LEU A 156 -10.20 -10.38 3.94
C LEU A 156 -11.64 -9.88 3.76
N SER A 157 -12.55 -10.78 3.40
CA SER A 157 -13.99 -10.52 3.35
C SER A 157 -14.51 -9.98 4.68
N ASP A 158 -14.26 -10.68 5.78
CA ASP A 158 -14.71 -10.30 7.12
C ASP A 158 -14.21 -8.90 7.50
N ILE A 159 -12.95 -8.58 7.20
CA ILE A 159 -12.40 -7.24 7.46
C ILE A 159 -13.18 -6.19 6.68
N VAL A 160 -13.41 -6.41 5.39
CA VAL A 160 -14.08 -5.47 4.48
C VAL A 160 -15.53 -5.23 4.89
N PHE A 161 -16.30 -6.30 5.13
CA PHE A 161 -17.72 -6.21 5.50
C PHE A 161 -17.95 -5.64 6.91
N ASN A 162 -17.02 -5.86 7.85
CA ASN A 162 -17.13 -5.30 9.20
C ASN A 162 -16.65 -3.84 9.29
N SER A 163 -16.01 -3.31 8.24
CA SER A 163 -15.47 -1.96 8.23
C SER A 163 -16.55 -0.93 7.90
N LYS A 164 -16.71 0.10 8.74
CA LYS A 164 -17.63 1.22 8.48
C LYS A 164 -17.20 2.09 7.31
N LYS A 165 -15.90 2.40 7.23
CA LYS A 165 -15.24 3.05 6.10
C LYS A 165 -13.98 2.30 5.73
N THR A 166 -13.60 2.35 4.47
CA THR A 166 -12.33 1.82 4.00
C THR A 166 -11.60 2.83 3.12
N GLY A 167 -10.30 2.91 3.28
CA GLY A 167 -9.42 3.74 2.49
C GLY A 167 -8.26 2.93 1.95
N ALA A 168 -7.76 3.26 0.76
CA ALA A 168 -6.61 2.56 0.20
C ALA A 168 -5.53 3.54 -0.31
N LEU A 169 -4.29 3.26 0.07
CA LEU A 169 -3.10 3.71 -0.64
C LEU A 169 -2.63 2.58 -1.55
N ILE A 170 -2.74 2.78 -2.86
CA ILE A 170 -2.35 1.80 -3.88
C ILE A 170 -1.13 2.32 -4.62
N ILE A 171 -0.03 1.58 -4.53
CA ILE A 171 1.24 1.87 -5.18
C ILE A 171 1.40 0.88 -6.33
N GLY A 172 1.63 1.37 -7.55
CA GLY A 172 1.72 0.55 -8.75
C GLY A 172 0.38 -0.04 -9.18
N GLY A 173 0.42 -1.26 -9.71
CA GLY A 173 -0.74 -1.96 -10.28
C GLY A 173 -0.68 -3.48 -10.07
N GLY A 174 -1.22 -4.22 -11.03
CA GLY A 174 -1.24 -5.69 -11.00
C GLY A 174 -2.23 -6.27 -9.98
N ILE A 175 -1.96 -7.51 -9.56
CA ILE A 175 -2.88 -8.30 -8.74
C ILE A 175 -3.17 -7.67 -7.37
N SER A 176 -2.20 -6.99 -6.76
CA SER A 176 -2.40 -6.33 -5.46
C SER A 176 -3.41 -5.18 -5.54
N LYS A 177 -3.28 -4.33 -6.58
CA LYS A 177 -4.27 -3.28 -6.88
C LYS A 177 -5.64 -3.89 -7.11
N HIS A 178 -5.74 -4.87 -8.01
CA HIS A 178 -7.02 -5.47 -8.36
C HIS A 178 -7.71 -6.09 -7.15
N HIS A 179 -6.98 -6.89 -6.38
CA HIS A 179 -7.54 -7.62 -5.25
C HIS A 179 -8.03 -6.70 -4.12
N THR A 180 -7.33 -5.57 -3.90
CA THR A 180 -7.80 -4.52 -2.97
C THR A 180 -9.12 -3.91 -3.43
N LEU A 181 -9.22 -3.57 -4.72
CA LEU A 181 -10.42 -2.96 -5.30
C LEU A 181 -11.60 -3.92 -5.36
N TRP A 182 -11.34 -5.16 -5.76
CA TRP A 182 -12.34 -6.21 -5.92
C TRP A 182 -13.10 -6.46 -4.64
N TRP A 183 -12.39 -6.63 -3.52
CA TRP A 183 -13.05 -6.87 -2.25
C TRP A 183 -13.86 -5.67 -1.77
N ASN A 184 -13.34 -4.45 -1.95
CA ASN A 184 -14.06 -3.24 -1.54
C ASN A 184 -15.27 -2.94 -2.43
N GLN A 185 -15.39 -3.53 -3.61
CA GLN A 185 -16.59 -3.43 -4.45
C GLN A 185 -17.85 -3.93 -3.72
N PHE A 186 -17.72 -4.92 -2.84
CA PHE A 186 -18.86 -5.52 -2.14
C PHE A 186 -19.38 -4.68 -0.96
N ARG A 187 -18.74 -3.55 -0.64
CA ARG A 187 -19.14 -2.61 0.42
C ARG A 187 -19.46 -1.21 -0.11
N ASP A 188 -19.92 -1.12 -1.36
CA ASP A 188 -20.17 0.13 -2.11
C ASP A 188 -18.89 0.94 -2.41
N GLY A 189 -17.74 0.26 -2.44
CA GLY A 189 -16.45 0.82 -2.83
C GLY A 189 -15.64 1.44 -1.70
N LEU A 190 -14.42 1.86 -2.04
CA LEU A 190 -13.54 2.61 -1.15
C LEU A 190 -14.05 4.04 -0.92
N ASP A 191 -14.01 4.53 0.33
CA ASP A 191 -14.35 5.91 0.73
C ASP A 191 -13.20 6.91 0.46
N TYR A 192 -11.96 6.41 0.55
CA TYR A 192 -10.73 7.17 0.35
C TYR A 192 -9.79 6.40 -0.57
N THR A 193 -9.20 7.05 -1.56
CA THR A 193 -8.31 6.34 -2.50
C THR A 193 -7.18 7.21 -3.02
N VAL A 194 -5.94 6.77 -2.81
CA VAL A 194 -4.76 7.40 -3.40
C VAL A 194 -4.03 6.37 -4.24
N TYR A 195 -3.93 6.61 -5.54
CA TYR A 195 -3.07 5.82 -6.43
C TYR A 195 -1.76 6.55 -6.68
N ILE A 196 -0.65 5.82 -6.66
CA ILE A 196 0.65 6.26 -7.17
C ILE A 196 1.06 5.27 -8.25
N THR A 197 1.13 5.69 -9.51
CA THR A 197 1.40 4.76 -10.62
C THR A 197 2.18 5.43 -11.75
N THR A 198 2.98 4.64 -12.45
CA THR A 198 3.64 4.99 -13.72
C THR A 198 2.90 4.41 -14.93
N ALA A 199 1.87 3.58 -14.71
CA ALA A 199 1.10 2.96 -15.77
C ALA A 199 0.19 3.98 -16.48
N ASN A 200 -0.01 3.75 -17.77
CA ASN A 200 -0.79 4.60 -18.67
C ASN A 200 -2.10 3.93 -19.04
N GLU A 201 -3.13 4.71 -19.38
CA GLU A 201 -4.46 4.18 -19.69
C GLU A 201 -4.61 3.62 -21.11
N PHE A 202 -3.75 4.03 -22.05
CA PHE A 202 -3.95 3.74 -23.48
C PHE A 202 -3.85 2.25 -23.82
N ASP A 203 -3.24 1.44 -22.97
CA ASP A 203 -3.09 0.00 -23.16
C ASP A 203 -4.29 -0.81 -22.64
N GLY A 204 -5.30 -0.14 -22.06
CA GLY A 204 -6.48 -0.79 -21.50
C GLY A 204 -6.18 -1.68 -20.28
N SER A 205 -5.01 -1.53 -19.66
CA SER A 205 -4.62 -2.33 -18.52
C SER A 205 -5.29 -1.87 -17.23
N LEU A 206 -5.62 -2.83 -16.36
CA LEU A 206 -6.08 -2.53 -15.01
C LEU A 206 -5.04 -1.74 -14.20
N SER A 207 -3.74 -1.95 -14.47
CA SER A 207 -2.67 -1.20 -13.83
C SER A 207 -2.75 0.29 -14.18
N GLY A 208 -3.02 0.60 -15.46
CA GLY A 208 -3.15 1.95 -15.99
C GLY A 208 -4.46 2.65 -15.65
N ALA A 209 -5.54 1.89 -15.42
CA ALA A 209 -6.86 2.38 -15.06
C ALA A 209 -6.81 3.39 -13.90
N ARG A 210 -7.35 4.60 -14.12
CA ARG A 210 -7.39 5.64 -13.08
C ARG A 210 -8.58 5.40 -12.16
N THR A 211 -8.61 6.10 -11.03
CA THR A 211 -9.70 6.01 -10.05
C THR A 211 -11.10 6.23 -10.63
N ARG A 212 -11.24 6.98 -11.74
CA ARG A 212 -12.52 7.16 -12.44
C ARG A 212 -13.11 5.88 -13.02
N GLU A 213 -12.26 4.95 -13.48
CA GLU A 213 -12.70 3.65 -13.97
C GLU A 213 -13.11 2.75 -12.81
N ALA A 214 -12.35 2.77 -11.71
CA ALA A 214 -12.74 2.04 -10.51
C ALA A 214 -14.12 2.48 -9.96
N ILE A 215 -14.50 3.75 -10.15
CA ILE A 215 -15.85 4.24 -9.80
C ILE A 215 -16.93 3.61 -10.69
N SER A 216 -16.71 3.43 -12.00
CA SER A 216 -17.72 2.81 -12.88
C SER A 216 -18.00 1.35 -12.54
N TRP A 217 -17.08 0.70 -11.83
CA TRP A 217 -17.21 -0.67 -11.34
C TRP A 217 -17.62 -0.76 -9.86
N SER A 218 -17.98 0.37 -9.22
CA SER A 218 -18.29 0.45 -7.79
C SER A 218 -17.17 -0.03 -6.86
N GLN A 219 -15.93 -0.10 -7.34
CA GLN A 219 -14.74 -0.45 -6.56
C GLN A 219 -14.25 0.73 -5.71
N VAL A 220 -14.50 1.94 -6.19
CA VAL A 220 -14.32 3.21 -5.46
C VAL A 220 -15.70 3.86 -5.40
N GLY A 221 -16.09 4.34 -4.23
CA GLY A 221 -17.42 4.95 -4.06
C GLY A 221 -17.57 6.23 -4.89
N GLU A 222 -18.77 6.52 -5.38
CA GLU A 222 -19.03 7.71 -6.20
C GLU A 222 -18.70 9.03 -5.49
N ARG A 223 -18.85 9.06 -4.16
CA ARG A 223 -18.57 10.23 -3.31
C ARG A 223 -17.18 10.18 -2.67
N ALA A 224 -16.36 9.20 -3.01
CA ALA A 224 -15.06 8.98 -2.41
C ALA A 224 -14.14 10.19 -2.61
N LYS A 225 -13.23 10.41 -1.66
CA LYS A 225 -12.11 11.33 -1.91
C LYS A 225 -10.98 10.55 -2.56
N HIS A 226 -10.74 10.81 -3.84
CA HIS A 226 -9.81 10.03 -4.64
C HIS A 226 -8.83 10.90 -5.43
N VAL A 227 -7.63 10.35 -5.67
CA VAL A 227 -6.65 10.96 -6.58
C VAL A 227 -5.77 9.88 -7.22
N THR A 228 -5.35 10.11 -8.47
CA THR A 228 -4.30 9.32 -9.13
C THR A 228 -3.09 10.21 -9.38
N ILE A 229 -1.96 9.86 -8.77
CA ILE A 229 -0.68 10.56 -8.87
C ILE A 229 0.19 9.81 -9.88
N ASP A 230 0.54 10.49 -10.96
CA ASP A 230 1.39 9.96 -12.03
C ASP A 230 2.86 10.19 -11.68
N GLY A 231 3.60 9.11 -11.41
CA GLY A 231 5.02 9.18 -11.12
C GLY A 231 5.56 7.98 -10.33
N ASP A 232 6.88 7.98 -10.14
CA ASP A 232 7.58 6.90 -9.46
C ASP A 232 7.39 6.96 -7.94
N ALA A 233 7.00 5.82 -7.35
CA ALA A 233 6.76 5.70 -5.92
C ALA A 233 8.02 5.88 -5.08
N THR A 234 9.21 5.60 -5.62
CA THR A 234 10.50 5.79 -4.95
C THR A 234 10.83 7.25 -4.70
N LEU A 235 10.29 8.15 -5.52
CA LEU A 235 10.35 9.59 -5.30
C LEU A 235 9.18 10.05 -4.43
N ILE A 236 7.96 9.69 -4.81
CA ILE A 236 6.73 10.25 -4.23
C ILE A 236 6.53 9.80 -2.78
N LEU A 237 6.66 8.50 -2.51
CA LEU A 237 6.24 7.92 -1.24
C LEU A 237 7.05 8.45 -0.03
N PRO A 238 8.40 8.58 -0.09
CA PRO A 238 9.16 9.14 1.03
C PRO A 238 8.70 10.55 1.42
N PHE A 239 8.51 11.46 0.45
CA PHE A 239 8.08 12.83 0.73
C PHE A 239 6.65 12.87 1.28
N MET A 240 5.71 12.12 0.68
CA MET A 240 4.34 12.02 1.21
C MET A 240 4.32 11.51 2.64
N SER A 241 5.19 10.53 2.94
CA SER A 241 5.24 9.89 4.26
C SER A 241 5.75 10.83 5.33
N VAL A 242 6.80 11.61 5.05
CA VAL A 242 7.32 12.61 5.99
C VAL A 242 6.27 13.69 6.27
N ALA A 243 5.62 14.21 5.23
CA ALA A 243 4.54 15.18 5.38
C ALA A 243 3.37 14.61 6.21
N LEU A 244 2.91 13.40 5.89
CA LEU A 244 1.84 12.72 6.62
C LEU A 244 2.19 12.53 8.10
N LEU A 245 3.39 12.03 8.41
CA LEU A 245 3.85 11.84 9.79
C LEU A 245 3.90 13.15 10.57
N ARG A 246 4.36 14.23 9.93
CA ARG A 246 4.38 15.57 10.52
C ARG A 246 2.98 16.05 10.86
N ARG A 247 2.03 15.96 9.92
CA ARG A 247 0.63 16.40 10.12
C ARG A 247 -0.12 15.59 11.17
N LEU A 248 0.13 14.28 11.22
CA LEU A 248 -0.41 13.41 12.26
C LEU A 248 0.30 13.59 13.62
N ARG A 249 1.35 14.41 13.70
CA ARG A 249 2.20 14.63 14.88
C ARG A 249 2.83 13.34 15.44
N LEU A 250 3.03 12.35 14.58
CA LEU A 250 3.59 11.05 14.96
C LEU A 250 5.13 11.10 14.88
N ARG A 251 5.78 11.51 15.98
CA ARG A 251 7.25 11.42 16.11
C ARG A 251 7.71 9.98 16.30
#